data_AF-A0A6P1L6H2-F1
#
_entry.id   AF-A0A6P1L6H2-F1
#
_cell.length_a   1.000
_cell.length_b   1.000
_cell.length_c   1.000
_cell.angle_alpha   90.00
_cell.angle_beta   90.00
_cell.angle_gamma   90.00
#
_symmetry.space_group_name_H-M   'P 1'
#
loop_
_entity.id
_entity.type
_entity.pdbx_description
1 polymer ?
#
loop_
_entity_poly.entity_id
_entity_poly.type
_entity_poly.pdbx_seq_one_letter_code
_entity_poly.pdbx_strand_id
1 'polypeptide(L)'
;MIHESLRYRNHRRIIERIIIKGRLVLDTPTCLASGDADSDTDLVILRDSLEDKALLMGSSIAGALRNYLRDYKYGYNAEEISVLFGGQRSDEEGEQSPLIINDAISNTVPHIELRDGVKINSITRTAEDGQKYDLELLETGTQFNICFELLIENNREQLIRELVIVLEGLENGKISVGMKKQRGFGRCHVEEWQVWKFDLRKSDERIAWLNFEHWQPGFLPNHPTHESIEEALGLFLDEKEDKRDRLTINATFTLATSLLIRSGQASSDKAPDVVHLKSRRDGELEPVLSGTSLAGVLRHRAERIVNTLQKNTIIIDEIFGVDFSKDKTKKPKASRLIVHESVIKETKDLVQNRIAIDRFTGGALHGALFNEQPIFGSDETELKLELELRQPKPHEIGLLLLLIKDLWTGDLPVGGTSSIGRGRLQGKEATITLASENKIWNITQVSKDESLIIDNAEDLEKFVYALNEEVAT
;
A
#
# COMPACT_ATOMS: atom_id res chain seq x y z
N MET A 1 37.36 44.93 20.95
CA MET A 1 36.85 43.81 21.78
C MET A 1 35.53 43.18 21.29
N ILE A 2 35.04 43.48 20.07
CA ILE A 2 33.82 42.85 19.50
C ILE A 2 34.17 41.77 18.44
N HIS A 3 35.43 41.68 18.00
CA HIS A 3 35.83 40.78 16.90
C HIS A 3 36.28 39.37 17.31
N GLU A 4 36.48 39.08 18.59
CA GLU A 4 36.90 37.73 19.03
C GLU A 4 35.74 36.80 19.42
N SER A 5 34.55 37.32 19.71
CA SER A 5 33.39 36.50 20.11
C SER A 5 32.66 35.80 18.95
N LEU A 6 33.11 35.99 17.70
CA LEU A 6 32.54 35.35 16.51
C LEU A 6 33.26 34.05 16.10
N ARG A 7 34.40 33.71 16.71
CA ARG A 7 35.20 32.52 16.34
C ARG A 7 34.72 31.19 16.93
N TYR A 8 33.79 31.21 17.89
CA TYR A 8 33.24 30.00 18.55
C TYR A 8 31.73 29.88 18.39
N ARG A 9 31.21 30.28 17.23
CA ARG A 9 29.84 30.01 16.84
C ARG A 9 29.88 28.82 15.88
N ASN A 10 29.60 27.61 16.41
CA ASN A 10 29.28 26.43 15.60
C ASN A 10 27.94 26.68 14.90
N HIS A 11 27.95 27.53 13.89
CA HIS A 11 26.81 27.85 13.07
C HIS A 11 26.84 26.98 11.83
N ARG A 12 25.67 26.46 11.47
CA ARG A 12 25.45 25.75 10.21
C ARG A 12 25.88 26.64 9.04
N ARG A 13 26.74 26.13 8.18
CA ARG A 13 27.30 26.89 7.04
C ARG A 13 26.61 26.47 5.76
N ILE A 14 25.35 26.87 5.62
CA ILE A 14 24.52 26.54 4.46
C ILE A 14 25.06 27.31 3.25
N ILE A 15 25.56 26.59 2.25
CA ILE A 15 26.14 27.14 1.02
C ILE A 15 25.17 27.08 -0.16
N GLU A 16 24.22 26.16 -0.15
CA GLU A 16 23.24 25.97 -1.22
C GLU A 16 21.90 25.55 -0.61
N ARG A 17 20.81 26.01 -1.23
CA ARG A 17 19.44 25.58 -0.92
C ARG A 17 18.78 25.11 -2.20
N ILE A 18 18.12 23.96 -2.13
CA ILE A 18 17.32 23.44 -3.24
C ILE A 18 15.88 23.32 -2.76
N ILE A 19 14.96 24.00 -3.43
CA ILE A 19 13.52 23.90 -3.17
C ILE A 19 12.91 23.02 -4.24
N ILE A 20 12.09 22.06 -3.85
CA ILE A 20 11.39 21.14 -4.75
C ILE A 20 9.92 21.16 -4.39
N LYS A 21 9.07 21.44 -5.37
CA LYS A 21 7.63 21.30 -5.26
C LYS A 21 7.16 20.15 -6.15
N GLY A 22 6.22 19.35 -5.66
CA GLY A 22 5.63 18.24 -6.42
C GLY A 22 4.12 18.19 -6.25
N ARG A 23 3.45 17.59 -7.24
CA ARG A 23 2.00 17.32 -7.18
C ARG A 23 1.77 15.84 -6.94
N LEU A 24 1.50 15.48 -5.69
CA LEU A 24 1.24 14.11 -5.27
C LEU A 24 -0.24 13.75 -5.48
N VAL A 25 -0.51 12.58 -6.02
CA VAL A 25 -1.85 12.07 -6.30
C VAL A 25 -2.02 10.72 -5.63
N LEU A 26 -3.14 10.50 -4.94
CA LEU A 26 -3.47 9.21 -4.35
C LEU A 26 -4.03 8.25 -5.40
N ASP A 27 -3.38 7.10 -5.59
CA ASP A 27 -3.83 6.05 -6.52
C ASP A 27 -4.86 5.12 -5.88
N THR A 28 -4.78 4.97 -4.56
CA THR A 28 -5.69 4.12 -3.80
C THR A 28 -6.26 4.85 -2.59
N PRO A 29 -7.40 4.36 -2.06
CA PRO A 29 -7.99 4.92 -0.85
C PRO A 29 -6.97 4.99 0.28
N THR A 30 -6.94 6.12 0.98
CA THR A 30 -5.88 6.41 1.96
C THR A 30 -6.45 6.90 3.28
N CYS A 31 -6.03 6.26 4.38
CA CYS A 31 -6.35 6.71 5.73
C CYS A 31 -5.16 7.50 6.29
N LEU A 32 -5.33 8.81 6.46
CA LEU A 32 -4.39 9.72 7.12
C LEU A 32 -4.86 10.02 8.55
N ALA A 33 -4.94 8.99 9.39
CA ALA A 33 -5.33 9.17 10.78
C ALA A 33 -4.14 9.52 11.67
N SER A 34 -4.38 10.45 12.60
CA SER A 34 -3.58 10.62 13.82
C SER A 34 -4.09 9.59 14.83
N GLY A 35 -3.19 8.89 15.52
CA GLY A 35 -3.55 7.91 16.55
C GLY A 35 -4.17 8.49 17.83
N ASP A 36 -4.73 9.71 17.76
CA ASP A 36 -5.06 10.57 18.91
C ASP A 36 -6.37 11.36 18.71
N ALA A 37 -7.38 10.77 18.05
CA ALA A 37 -8.68 11.40 17.85
C ALA A 37 -9.77 10.77 18.74
N ASP A 38 -10.22 11.49 19.77
CA ASP A 38 -11.49 11.24 20.46
C ASP A 38 -12.64 11.62 19.50
N SER A 39 -13.19 10.65 18.77
CA SER A 39 -14.37 10.84 17.92
C SER A 39 -15.26 9.60 17.94
N ASP A 40 -16.52 9.73 17.47
CA ASP A 40 -17.49 8.62 17.37
C ASP A 40 -17.09 7.53 16.34
N THR A 41 -16.04 7.76 15.54
CA THR A 41 -15.40 6.80 14.62
C THR A 41 -13.97 6.49 15.06
N ASP A 42 -13.57 5.22 15.01
CA ASP A 42 -12.30 4.75 15.60
C ASP A 42 -11.04 5.39 14.98
N LEU A 43 -11.08 5.83 13.71
CA LEU A 43 -9.95 6.44 13.00
C LEU A 43 -10.42 7.53 12.02
N VAL A 44 -10.29 8.80 12.43
CA VAL A 44 -10.68 9.99 11.64
C VAL A 44 -9.51 10.53 10.83
N ILE A 45 -9.79 10.98 9.60
CA ILE A 45 -8.80 11.63 8.75
C ILE A 45 -8.42 13.00 9.33
N LEU A 46 -7.11 13.31 9.34
CA LEU A 46 -6.62 14.64 9.67
C LEU A 46 -7.11 15.68 8.66
N ARG A 47 -7.73 16.76 9.15
CA ARG A 47 -8.23 17.86 8.32
C ARG A 47 -7.73 19.20 8.81
N ASP A 48 -7.62 20.13 7.88
CA ASP A 48 -7.47 21.54 8.20
C ASP A 48 -8.76 22.06 8.85
N SER A 49 -8.60 22.73 10.00
CA SER A 49 -9.73 23.20 10.82
C SER A 49 -10.54 24.35 10.20
N LEU A 50 -10.03 25.01 9.14
CA LEU A 50 -10.68 26.16 8.52
C LEU A 50 -11.37 25.78 7.21
N GLU A 51 -10.70 25.00 6.36
CA GLU A 51 -11.16 24.69 5.01
C GLU A 51 -11.71 23.27 4.85
N ASP A 52 -11.67 22.42 5.88
CA ASP A 52 -12.09 21.00 5.87
C ASP A 52 -11.35 20.15 4.80
N LYS A 53 -10.21 20.66 4.33
CA LYS A 53 -9.31 19.96 3.42
C LYS A 53 -8.48 18.92 4.17
N ALA A 54 -8.10 17.83 3.51
CA ALA A 54 -7.27 16.82 4.13
C ALA A 54 -5.85 17.34 4.37
N LEU A 55 -5.27 16.95 5.50
CA LEU A 55 -3.91 17.28 5.90
C LEU A 55 -3.01 16.05 5.78
N LEU A 56 -1.98 16.15 4.95
CA LEU A 56 -0.87 15.21 4.89
C LEU A 56 0.31 15.81 5.65
N MET A 57 0.59 15.28 6.83
CA MET A 57 1.68 15.77 7.68
C MET A 57 3.05 15.52 7.05
N GLY A 58 3.92 16.52 7.09
CA GLY A 58 5.31 16.45 6.67
C GLY A 58 6.10 15.41 7.46
N SER A 59 5.73 15.15 8.71
CA SER A 59 6.30 14.06 9.52
C SER A 59 5.93 12.67 8.98
N SER A 60 4.71 12.47 8.46
CA SER A 60 4.30 11.22 7.82
C SER A 60 5.03 11.00 6.49
N ILE A 61 5.19 12.07 5.69
CA ILE A 61 6.00 12.04 4.46
C ILE A 61 7.45 11.71 4.83
N ALA A 62 8.05 12.42 5.78
CA ALA A 62 9.41 12.20 6.24
C ALA A 62 9.63 10.75 6.68
N GLY A 63 8.73 10.19 7.48
CA GLY A 63 8.80 8.79 7.91
C GLY A 63 8.70 7.80 6.75
N ALA A 64 7.87 8.08 5.74
CA ALA A 64 7.75 7.23 4.55
C ALA A 64 9.04 7.27 3.70
N LEU A 65 9.57 8.47 3.42
CA LEU A 65 10.79 8.67 2.63
C LEU A 65 12.02 8.08 3.33
N ARG A 66 12.15 8.31 4.64
CA ARG A 66 13.23 7.78 5.48
C ARG A 66 13.26 6.25 5.47
N ASN A 67 12.10 5.60 5.63
CA ASN A 67 11.99 4.14 5.54
C ASN A 67 12.34 3.62 4.14
N TYR A 68 11.85 4.28 3.08
CA TYR A 68 12.16 3.89 1.72
C TYR A 68 13.65 3.97 1.42
N LEU A 69 14.30 5.07 1.79
CA LEU A 69 15.73 5.28 1.57
C LEU A 69 16.57 4.22 2.28
N ARG A 70 16.24 3.91 3.54
CA ARG A 70 16.89 2.84 4.31
C ARG A 70 16.78 1.51 3.58
N ASP A 71 15.56 1.13 3.21
CA ASP A 71 15.30 -0.14 2.55
C ASP A 71 16.03 -0.19 1.20
N TYR A 72 16.02 0.89 0.41
CA TYR A 72 16.70 0.99 -0.88
C TYR A 72 18.22 0.79 -0.75
N LYS A 73 18.88 1.50 0.18
CA LYS A 73 20.35 1.48 0.28
C LYS A 73 20.90 0.23 0.98
N TYR A 74 20.18 -0.29 1.96
CA TYR A 74 20.71 -1.30 2.89
C TYR A 74 19.90 -2.60 2.90
N GLY A 75 18.78 -2.66 2.17
CA GLY A 75 17.83 -3.75 2.24
C GLY A 75 16.85 -3.58 3.40
N TYR A 76 15.78 -4.38 3.38
CA TYR A 76 14.76 -4.32 4.44
C TYR A 76 15.35 -4.72 5.81
N ASN A 77 14.84 -4.11 6.89
CA ASN A 77 15.24 -4.36 8.28
C ASN A 77 16.71 -4.04 8.63
N ALA A 78 17.46 -3.35 7.77
CA ALA A 78 18.80 -2.89 8.08
C ALA A 78 18.80 -1.78 9.16
N GLU A 79 19.93 -1.62 9.86
CA GLU A 79 20.15 -0.48 10.76
C GLU A 79 20.32 0.82 9.97
N GLU A 80 19.84 1.92 10.55
CA GLU A 80 19.70 3.18 9.84
C GLU A 80 20.99 4.01 9.82
N ILE A 81 21.43 4.38 8.62
CA ILE A 81 22.52 5.34 8.40
C ILE A 81 22.11 6.26 7.25
N SER A 82 21.29 7.30 7.50
CA SER A 82 21.00 8.33 6.48
C SER A 82 21.38 9.71 6.98
N VAL A 83 22.10 10.44 6.13
CA VAL A 83 22.49 11.82 6.37
C VAL A 83 21.30 12.76 6.03
N LEU A 84 20.47 12.41 5.05
CA LEU A 84 19.35 13.24 4.58
C LEU A 84 18.28 13.55 5.65
N PHE A 85 18.01 12.60 6.56
CA PHE A 85 16.97 12.73 7.58
C PHE A 85 17.51 13.05 8.99
N GLY A 86 18.82 13.25 9.13
CA GLY A 86 19.49 13.52 10.40
C GLY A 86 19.58 12.30 11.34
N GLY A 87 20.26 12.52 12.48
CA GLY A 87 20.53 11.49 13.48
C GLY A 87 19.29 10.98 14.22
N GLN A 88 19.46 9.90 15.00
CA GLN A 88 18.42 9.42 15.89
C GLN A 88 18.25 10.37 17.08
N ARG A 89 17.01 10.53 17.56
CA ARG A 89 16.69 11.46 18.66
C ARG A 89 17.39 11.13 19.98
N SER A 90 17.80 9.88 20.19
CA SER A 90 18.54 9.41 21.37
C SER A 90 20.03 9.71 21.33
N ASP A 91 20.54 10.22 20.21
CA ASP A 91 21.93 10.58 20.05
C ASP A 91 22.13 12.07 20.38
N GLU A 92 22.77 12.34 21.52
CA GLU A 92 23.08 13.71 21.97
C GLU A 92 24.07 14.43 21.02
N GLU A 93 24.79 13.68 20.18
CA GLU A 93 25.67 14.18 19.12
C GLU A 93 25.00 14.13 17.72
N GLY A 94 23.72 13.77 17.66
CA GLY A 94 22.99 13.57 16.40
C GLY A 94 22.88 14.83 15.55
N GLU A 95 23.11 14.67 14.25
CA GLU A 95 23.03 15.76 13.28
C GLU A 95 21.58 16.16 12.97
N GLN A 96 21.32 17.46 12.79
CA GLN A 96 20.02 17.96 12.35
C GLN A 96 19.72 17.52 10.91
N SER A 97 18.45 17.23 10.59
CA SER A 97 18.06 16.91 9.23
C SER A 97 18.40 18.07 8.25
N PRO A 98 19.09 17.76 7.15
CA PRO A 98 19.27 18.68 6.03
C PRO A 98 18.00 18.92 5.20
N LEU A 99 17.01 18.04 5.27
CA LEU A 99 15.79 18.10 4.47
C LEU A 99 14.61 18.60 5.30
N ILE A 100 14.08 19.76 4.92
CA ILE A 100 12.83 20.29 5.46
C ILE A 100 11.69 19.75 4.61
N ILE A 101 10.66 19.22 5.27
CA ILE A 101 9.47 18.65 4.63
C ILE A 101 8.26 19.37 5.20
N ASN A 102 7.55 20.09 4.34
CA ASN A 102 6.36 20.83 4.75
C ASN A 102 5.16 19.90 4.84
N ASP A 103 4.21 20.27 5.70
CA ASP A 103 2.86 19.73 5.64
C ASP A 103 2.21 20.11 4.29
N ALA A 104 1.36 19.23 3.78
CA ALA A 104 0.62 19.46 2.55
C ALA A 104 -0.89 19.37 2.82
N ILE A 105 -1.63 20.33 2.28
CA ILE A 105 -3.09 20.35 2.33
C ILE A 105 -3.62 19.92 0.96
N SER A 106 -4.73 19.19 0.93
CA SER A 106 -5.34 18.75 -0.32
C SER A 106 -5.79 19.95 -1.18
N ASN A 107 -5.69 19.82 -2.51
CA ASN A 107 -6.03 20.91 -3.43
C ASN A 107 -7.52 21.29 -3.36
N THR A 108 -8.37 20.30 -3.13
CA THR A 108 -9.82 20.41 -2.97
C THR A 108 -10.26 19.77 -1.65
N VAL A 109 -11.49 20.06 -1.23
CA VAL A 109 -12.14 19.29 -0.16
C VAL A 109 -12.42 17.90 -0.72
N PRO A 110 -11.82 16.83 -0.16
CA PRO A 110 -11.94 15.49 -0.72
C PRO A 110 -13.27 14.85 -0.32
N HIS A 111 -13.79 13.93 -1.15
CA HIS A 111 -14.83 13.04 -0.67
C HIS A 111 -14.24 11.96 0.23
N ILE A 112 -15.04 11.55 1.21
CA ILE A 112 -14.67 10.55 2.21
C ILE A 112 -15.45 9.28 1.92
N GLU A 113 -14.73 8.17 1.85
CA GLU A 113 -15.27 6.83 1.77
C GLU A 113 -15.22 6.18 3.16
N LEU A 114 -16.36 5.71 3.64
CA LEU A 114 -16.45 4.94 4.89
C LEU A 114 -16.41 3.45 4.56
N ARG A 115 -15.50 2.71 5.22
CA ARG A 115 -15.39 1.25 5.09
C ARG A 115 -15.38 0.55 6.44
N ASP A 116 -16.27 -0.43 6.57
CA ASP A 116 -16.29 -1.35 7.69
C ASP A 116 -15.17 -2.40 7.57
N GLY A 117 -14.38 -2.54 8.62
CA GLY A 117 -13.48 -3.68 8.82
C GLY A 117 -14.15 -4.72 9.73
N VAL A 118 -14.18 -5.98 9.29
CA VAL A 118 -14.58 -7.11 10.14
C VAL A 118 -13.51 -8.18 10.17
N LYS A 119 -13.21 -8.72 11.34
CA LYS A 119 -12.35 -9.89 11.48
C LYS A 119 -13.15 -11.17 11.27
N ILE A 120 -12.63 -12.11 10.48
CA ILE A 120 -13.27 -13.41 10.21
C ILE A 120 -12.51 -14.53 10.92
N ASN A 121 -13.23 -15.37 11.65
CA ASN A 121 -12.70 -16.55 12.33
C ASN A 121 -12.25 -17.64 11.34
N SER A 122 -11.07 -18.23 11.56
CA SER A 122 -10.47 -19.20 10.64
C SER A 122 -11.21 -20.53 10.53
N ILE A 123 -11.90 -20.93 11.60
CA ILE A 123 -12.59 -22.22 11.67
C ILE A 123 -14.02 -22.08 11.19
N THR A 124 -14.75 -21.09 11.73
CA THR A 124 -16.19 -20.94 11.46
C THR A 124 -16.49 -20.13 10.20
N ARG A 125 -15.51 -19.37 9.69
CA ARG A 125 -15.68 -18.41 8.58
C ARG A 125 -16.78 -17.37 8.83
N THR A 126 -17.03 -17.05 10.09
CA THR A 126 -17.98 -16.00 10.51
C THR A 126 -17.22 -14.80 11.09
N ALA A 127 -17.86 -13.63 11.11
CA ALA A 127 -17.28 -12.45 11.74
C ALA A 127 -17.11 -12.69 13.25
N GLU A 128 -15.96 -12.30 13.81
CA GLU A 128 -15.72 -12.35 15.26
C GLU A 128 -16.47 -11.20 15.96
N ASP A 129 -17.14 -11.54 17.05
CA ASP A 129 -17.98 -10.60 17.80
C ASP A 129 -17.13 -9.47 18.42
N GLY A 130 -17.62 -8.22 18.32
CA GLY A 130 -16.93 -7.03 18.83
C GLY A 130 -15.64 -6.60 18.09
N GLN A 131 -15.39 -7.10 16.88
CA GLN A 131 -14.21 -6.75 16.05
C GLN A 131 -14.57 -5.96 14.79
N LYS A 132 -15.65 -5.16 14.84
CA LYS A 132 -16.02 -4.21 13.80
C LYS A 132 -15.35 -2.87 14.10
N TYR A 133 -14.71 -2.26 13.11
CA TYR A 133 -14.18 -0.90 13.18
C TYR A 133 -14.46 -0.19 11.86
N ASP A 134 -14.70 1.10 11.91
CA ASP A 134 -15.03 1.90 10.73
C ASP A 134 -13.82 2.77 10.36
N LEU A 135 -13.45 2.76 9.08
CA LEU A 135 -12.33 3.52 8.53
C LEU A 135 -12.84 4.66 7.65
N GLU A 136 -12.42 5.88 7.95
CA GLU A 136 -12.49 6.98 6.99
C GLU A 136 -11.30 6.91 6.03
N LEU A 137 -11.60 6.94 4.73
CA LEU A 137 -10.63 6.90 3.65
C LEU A 137 -10.82 8.09 2.72
N LEU A 138 -9.71 8.73 2.36
CA LEU A 138 -9.65 9.68 1.25
C LEU A 138 -9.85 8.93 -0.06
N GLU A 139 -10.63 9.52 -0.96
CA GLU A 139 -10.84 8.98 -2.30
C GLU A 139 -9.56 8.98 -3.15
N THR A 140 -9.50 8.02 -4.08
CA THR A 140 -8.51 8.01 -5.16
C THR A 140 -8.62 9.30 -5.99
N GLY A 141 -7.47 9.83 -6.41
CA GLY A 141 -7.38 11.08 -7.17
C GLY A 141 -7.21 12.33 -6.30
N THR A 142 -7.33 12.23 -4.97
CA THR A 142 -7.04 13.36 -4.08
C THR A 142 -5.59 13.83 -4.27
N GLN A 143 -5.41 15.14 -4.50
CA GLN A 143 -4.11 15.73 -4.82
C GLN A 143 -3.57 16.57 -3.67
N PHE A 144 -2.26 16.50 -3.43
CA PHE A 144 -1.52 17.28 -2.45
C PHE A 144 -0.33 17.99 -3.11
N ASN A 145 -0.17 19.27 -2.82
CA ASN A 145 1.02 20.02 -3.23
C ASN A 145 2.10 19.85 -2.15
N ILE A 146 3.08 18.99 -2.41
CA ILE A 146 4.19 18.71 -1.49
C ILE A 146 5.36 19.65 -1.75
N CYS A 147 6.08 20.04 -0.69
CA CYS A 147 7.22 20.94 -0.77
C CYS A 147 8.37 20.46 0.12
N PHE A 148 9.55 20.44 -0.47
CA PHE A 148 10.80 20.06 0.16
C PHE A 148 11.81 21.20 0.04
N GLU A 149 12.58 21.43 1.10
CA GLU A 149 13.73 22.33 1.05
C GLU A 149 14.98 21.60 1.58
N LEU A 150 15.93 21.35 0.69
CA LEU A 150 17.21 20.73 1.03
C LEU A 150 18.25 21.81 1.34
N LEU A 151 18.85 21.70 2.53
CA LEU A 151 19.93 22.55 3.02
C LEU A 151 21.27 21.85 2.79
N ILE A 152 22.16 22.44 2.00
CA ILE A 152 23.46 21.86 1.69
C ILE A 152 24.57 22.67 2.39
N GLU A 153 25.35 21.99 3.22
CA GLU A 153 26.53 22.54 3.91
C GLU A 153 27.81 21.84 3.43
N ASN A 154 27.76 20.52 3.40
CA ASN A 154 28.77 19.56 2.96
C ASN A 154 28.06 18.36 2.31
N ASN A 155 28.81 17.36 1.83
CA ASN A 155 28.27 16.09 1.30
C ASN A 155 27.21 16.26 0.19
N ARG A 156 27.33 17.34 -0.61
CA ARG A 156 26.36 17.71 -1.66
C ARG A 156 25.96 16.54 -2.55
N GLU A 157 26.93 15.77 -3.05
CA GLU A 157 26.68 14.66 -3.97
C GLU A 157 25.83 13.56 -3.31
N GLN A 158 26.15 13.21 -2.06
CA GLN A 158 25.38 12.21 -1.32
C GLN A 158 23.97 12.70 -1.01
N LEU A 159 23.81 13.97 -0.57
CA LEU A 159 22.50 14.53 -0.25
C LEU A 159 21.58 14.59 -1.49
N ILE A 160 22.12 15.03 -2.63
CA ILE A 160 21.36 15.07 -3.89
C ILE A 160 21.01 13.66 -4.33
N ARG A 161 21.94 12.70 -4.24
CA ARG A 161 21.66 11.30 -4.60
C ARG A 161 20.57 10.69 -3.70
N GLU A 162 20.67 10.85 -2.39
CA GLU A 162 19.65 10.37 -1.44
C GLU A 162 18.29 11.04 -1.67
N LEU A 163 18.27 12.34 -2.01
CA LEU A 163 17.06 13.06 -2.38
C LEU A 163 16.43 12.51 -3.66
N VAL A 164 17.22 12.29 -4.71
CA VAL A 164 16.73 11.74 -5.98
C VAL A 164 16.13 10.35 -5.75
N ILE A 165 16.78 9.48 -4.97
CA ILE A 165 16.24 8.14 -4.62
C ILE A 165 14.84 8.24 -4.02
N VAL A 166 14.64 9.11 -3.02
CA VAL A 166 13.33 9.19 -2.34
C VAL A 166 12.25 9.86 -3.19
N LEU A 167 12.61 10.85 -3.99
CA LEU A 167 11.67 11.55 -4.85
C LEU A 167 11.30 10.71 -6.08
N GLU A 168 12.25 9.97 -6.67
CA GLU A 168 11.97 8.97 -7.72
C GLU A 168 11.06 7.86 -7.18
N GLY A 169 11.27 7.45 -5.93
CA GLY A 169 10.39 6.49 -5.26
C GLY A 169 8.95 6.99 -5.08
N LEU A 170 8.76 8.30 -4.86
CA LEU A 170 7.44 8.93 -4.85
C LEU A 170 6.88 9.04 -6.28
N GLU A 171 7.66 9.54 -7.23
CA GLU A 171 7.29 9.69 -8.64
C GLU A 171 6.76 8.38 -9.25
N ASN A 172 7.43 7.26 -8.99
CA ASN A 172 7.07 5.95 -9.56
C ASN A 172 6.15 5.11 -8.67
N GLY A 173 5.51 5.70 -7.66
CA GLY A 173 4.53 5.02 -6.80
C GLY A 173 5.09 3.90 -5.92
N LYS A 174 6.42 3.88 -5.69
CA LYS A 174 7.12 2.89 -4.87
C LYS A 174 7.02 3.19 -3.36
N ILE A 175 6.52 4.37 -3.01
CA ILE A 175 6.30 4.83 -1.64
C ILE A 175 4.80 4.97 -1.39
N SER A 176 4.35 4.48 -0.23
CA SER A 176 2.95 4.60 0.19
C SER A 176 2.85 5.38 1.50
N VAL A 177 1.76 6.13 1.65
CA VAL A 177 1.48 7.01 2.80
C VAL A 177 0.29 6.51 3.62
N GLY A 178 0.20 6.93 4.88
CA GLY A 178 -0.92 6.56 5.76
C GLY A 178 -0.89 5.13 6.30
N MET A 179 -2.07 4.65 6.71
CA MET A 179 -2.26 3.36 7.39
C MET A 179 -2.52 2.20 6.43
N LYS A 180 -2.32 0.96 6.91
CA LYS A 180 -2.63 -0.29 6.19
C LYS A 180 -2.02 -0.39 4.78
N LYS A 181 -0.83 0.18 4.58
CA LYS A 181 -0.04 0.13 3.33
C LYS A 181 0.14 -1.28 2.75
N GLN A 182 0.28 -2.28 3.63
CA GLN A 182 0.42 -3.71 3.25
C GLN A 182 -0.88 -4.37 2.76
N ARG A 183 -1.99 -3.62 2.76
CA ARG A 183 -3.33 -4.09 2.37
C ARG A 183 -3.92 -3.25 1.24
N GLY A 184 -3.07 -2.53 0.50
CA GLY A 184 -3.42 -1.85 -0.74
C GLY A 184 -3.80 -0.37 -0.59
N PHE A 185 -3.81 0.17 0.62
CA PHE A 185 -4.10 1.59 0.86
C PHE A 185 -2.84 2.46 0.74
N GLY A 186 -3.05 3.75 0.46
CA GLY A 186 -1.97 4.71 0.55
C GLY A 186 -1.01 4.76 -0.63
N ARG A 187 -1.29 4.06 -1.74
CA ARG A 187 -0.47 4.21 -2.95
C ARG A 187 -0.66 5.62 -3.48
N CYS A 188 0.45 6.23 -3.86
CA CYS A 188 0.46 7.57 -4.41
C CYS A 188 1.65 7.72 -5.33
N HIS A 189 1.52 8.57 -6.33
CA HIS A 189 2.62 8.97 -7.19
C HIS A 189 2.73 10.50 -7.25
N VAL A 190 3.84 11.01 -7.79
CA VAL A 190 3.99 12.43 -8.09
C VAL A 190 4.02 12.61 -9.60
N GLU A 191 3.12 13.42 -10.13
CA GLU A 191 2.99 13.62 -11.59
C GLU A 191 4.09 14.53 -12.15
N GLU A 192 4.45 15.58 -11.41
CA GLU A 192 5.34 16.64 -11.88
C GLU A 192 6.11 17.27 -10.72
N TRP A 193 7.26 17.85 -11.07
CA TRP A 193 8.17 18.56 -10.19
C TRP A 193 8.53 19.96 -10.69
N GLN A 194 8.72 20.89 -9.77
CA GLN A 194 9.44 22.15 -10.01
C GLN A 194 10.62 22.24 -9.05
N VAL A 195 11.78 22.67 -9.55
CA VAL A 195 13.03 22.70 -8.79
C VAL A 195 13.71 24.06 -8.89
N TRP A 196 14.05 24.66 -7.75
CA TRP A 196 14.85 25.88 -7.66
C TRP A 196 16.16 25.58 -6.93
N LYS A 197 17.28 26.09 -7.47
CA LYS A 197 18.62 25.95 -6.89
C LYS A 197 19.16 27.34 -6.58
N PHE A 198 19.55 27.57 -5.33
CA PHE A 198 20.11 28.84 -4.86
C PHE A 198 21.48 28.62 -4.23
N ASP A 199 22.52 29.15 -4.85
CA ASP A 199 23.87 29.23 -4.30
C ASP A 199 23.98 30.44 -3.36
N LEU A 200 23.90 30.17 -2.06
CA LEU A 200 23.92 31.20 -1.03
C LEU A 200 25.29 31.89 -0.90
N ARG A 201 26.32 31.45 -1.62
CA ARG A 201 27.61 32.17 -1.67
C ARG A 201 27.49 33.43 -2.54
N LYS A 202 26.59 33.43 -3.53
CA LYS A 202 26.34 34.56 -4.42
C LYS A 202 25.27 35.50 -3.85
N SER A 203 25.51 36.80 -3.92
CA SER A 203 24.59 37.78 -3.30
C SER A 203 23.23 37.83 -3.97
N ASP A 204 23.19 37.76 -5.30
CA ASP A 204 21.95 37.88 -6.06
C ASP A 204 21.04 36.66 -5.81
N GLU A 205 21.61 35.45 -5.78
CA GLU A 205 20.86 34.21 -5.50
C GLU A 205 20.37 34.14 -4.04
N ARG A 206 21.13 34.69 -3.08
CA ARG A 206 20.62 34.86 -1.70
C ARG A 206 19.39 35.76 -1.64
N ILE A 207 19.42 36.90 -2.35
CA ILE A 207 18.30 37.84 -2.39
C ILE A 207 17.10 37.18 -3.09
N ALA A 208 17.34 36.42 -4.16
CA ALA A 208 16.30 35.66 -4.85
C ALA A 208 15.63 34.63 -3.92
N TRP A 209 16.40 33.88 -3.12
CA TRP A 209 15.84 32.94 -2.14
C TRP A 209 15.04 33.64 -1.03
N LEU A 210 15.51 34.78 -0.51
CA LEU A 210 14.79 35.56 0.50
C LEU A 210 13.45 36.09 -0.01
N ASN A 211 13.37 36.43 -1.30
CA ASN A 211 12.15 36.88 -1.96
C ASN A 211 11.33 35.74 -2.58
N PHE A 212 11.75 34.48 -2.39
CA PHE A 212 11.01 33.34 -2.91
C PHE A 212 9.64 33.24 -2.20
N GLU A 213 8.60 32.88 -2.95
CA GLU A 213 7.23 32.80 -2.46
C GLU A 213 7.00 31.48 -1.69
N HIS A 214 7.65 31.36 -0.53
CA HIS A 214 7.59 30.18 0.35
C HIS A 214 6.16 29.79 0.75
N TRP A 215 5.28 30.78 0.86
CA TRP A 215 3.91 30.63 1.35
C TRP A 215 2.90 30.25 0.27
N GLN A 216 3.27 30.38 -1.01
CA GLN A 216 2.35 30.08 -2.10
C GLN A 216 2.23 28.56 -2.27
N PRO A 217 1.03 27.97 -2.08
CA PRO A 217 0.83 26.55 -2.27
C PRO A 217 0.92 26.19 -3.76
N GLY A 218 1.39 24.98 -4.04
CA GLY A 218 1.48 24.46 -5.41
C GLY A 218 2.54 25.14 -6.26
N PHE A 219 2.44 24.90 -7.57
CA PHE A 219 3.42 25.37 -8.54
C PHE A 219 3.40 26.88 -8.73
N LEU A 220 4.60 27.45 -8.91
CA LEU A 220 4.74 28.85 -9.26
C LEU A 220 4.61 29.01 -10.78
N PRO A 221 3.91 30.05 -11.25
CA PRO A 221 3.79 30.32 -12.67
C PRO A 221 5.15 30.68 -13.27
N ASN A 222 5.33 30.44 -14.58
CA ASN A 222 6.54 30.78 -15.34
C ASN A 222 7.82 30.06 -14.89
N HIS A 223 7.71 28.92 -14.21
CA HIS A 223 8.84 28.03 -13.92
C HIS A 223 8.63 26.68 -14.62
N PRO A 224 9.66 26.09 -15.24
CA PRO A 224 9.53 24.79 -15.90
C PRO A 224 9.07 23.71 -14.90
N THR A 225 8.17 22.86 -15.37
CA THR A 225 7.82 21.59 -14.74
C THR A 225 8.63 20.47 -15.39
N HIS A 226 8.88 19.43 -14.62
CA HIS A 226 9.59 18.23 -15.04
C HIS A 226 8.77 17.01 -14.62
N GLU A 227 8.55 16.07 -15.53
CA GLU A 227 7.92 14.78 -15.19
C GLU A 227 8.89 13.88 -14.40
N SER A 228 10.20 14.01 -14.65
CA SER A 228 11.24 13.25 -13.96
C SER A 228 12.11 14.12 -13.05
N ILE A 229 12.22 13.71 -11.78
CA ILE A 229 13.12 14.35 -10.82
C ILE A 229 14.60 14.12 -11.16
N GLU A 230 14.93 12.99 -11.79
CA GLU A 230 16.28 12.67 -12.24
C GLU A 230 16.77 13.69 -13.27
N GLU A 231 15.92 14.03 -14.24
CA GLU A 231 16.19 15.07 -15.23
C GLU A 231 16.26 16.46 -14.61
N ALA A 232 15.34 16.79 -13.69
CA ALA A 232 15.30 18.09 -13.02
C ALA A 232 16.55 18.36 -12.17
N LEU A 233 17.10 17.32 -11.52
CA LEU A 233 18.32 17.41 -10.72
C LEU A 233 19.59 17.09 -11.50
N GLY A 234 19.49 16.44 -12.67
CA GLY A 234 20.60 16.04 -13.52
C GLY A 234 21.38 14.85 -12.97
N LEU A 235 20.69 13.92 -12.29
CA LEU A 235 21.29 12.73 -11.68
C LEU A 235 20.38 11.53 -11.93
N PHE A 236 20.90 10.53 -12.65
CA PHE A 236 20.22 9.27 -12.94
C PHE A 236 20.75 8.17 -12.03
N LEU A 237 19.85 7.36 -11.48
CA LEU A 237 20.15 6.25 -10.59
C LEU A 237 20.47 4.98 -11.38
N ASP A 238 21.33 4.12 -10.83
CA ASP A 238 21.54 2.76 -11.34
C ASP A 238 20.64 1.78 -10.57
N GLU A 239 19.88 0.95 -11.27
CA GLU A 239 19.02 -0.09 -10.67
C GLU A 239 19.79 -1.03 -9.72
N LYS A 240 21.10 -1.24 -9.95
CA LYS A 240 21.97 -2.08 -9.10
C LYS A 240 22.19 -1.51 -7.69
N GLU A 241 21.81 -0.26 -7.48
CA GLU A 241 21.86 0.38 -6.17
C GLU A 241 20.74 -0.08 -5.24
N ASP A 242 19.59 -0.53 -5.79
CA ASP A 242 18.49 -1.03 -4.99
C ASP A 242 18.86 -2.38 -4.33
N LYS A 243 19.05 -2.37 -3.01
CA LYS A 243 19.37 -3.56 -2.20
C LYS A 243 18.13 -4.30 -1.71
N ARG A 244 16.93 -3.87 -2.06
CA ARG A 244 15.69 -4.51 -1.63
C ARG A 244 15.44 -5.80 -2.41
N ASP A 245 15.46 -6.91 -1.69
CA ASP A 245 14.99 -8.18 -2.24
C ASP A 245 13.49 -8.38 -2.02
N ARG A 246 12.78 -8.69 -3.11
CA ARG A 246 11.32 -8.85 -3.15
C ARG A 246 10.89 -9.85 -4.22
N LEU A 247 9.84 -10.60 -3.93
CA LEU A 247 9.11 -11.38 -4.90
C LEU A 247 7.84 -10.61 -5.26
N THR A 248 7.63 -10.34 -6.55
CA THR A 248 6.39 -9.73 -7.05
C THR A 248 5.61 -10.75 -7.86
N ILE A 249 4.30 -10.82 -7.65
CA ILE A 249 3.38 -11.67 -8.41
C ILE A 249 2.29 -10.76 -8.98
N ASN A 250 2.28 -10.61 -10.30
CA ASN A 250 1.23 -9.93 -11.04
C ASN A 250 0.43 -10.99 -11.78
N ALA A 251 -0.83 -11.19 -11.40
CA ALA A 251 -1.65 -12.28 -11.91
C ALA A 251 -3.04 -11.81 -12.33
N THR A 252 -3.44 -12.15 -13.53
CA THR A 252 -4.74 -11.81 -14.12
C THR A 252 -5.71 -12.99 -13.95
N PHE A 253 -6.88 -12.72 -13.39
CA PHE A 253 -7.95 -13.69 -13.16
C PHE A 253 -9.25 -13.23 -13.82
N THR A 254 -10.15 -14.20 -14.04
CA THR A 254 -11.58 -13.95 -14.25
C THR A 254 -12.40 -14.50 -13.09
N LEU A 255 -13.64 -14.03 -12.97
CA LEU A 255 -14.61 -14.51 -11.97
C LEU A 255 -15.33 -15.75 -12.52
N ALA A 256 -14.99 -16.93 -12.01
CA ALA A 256 -15.69 -18.17 -12.36
C ALA A 256 -17.09 -18.25 -11.73
N THR A 257 -17.34 -17.49 -10.67
CA THR A 257 -18.63 -17.40 -9.97
C THR A 257 -18.84 -15.97 -9.46
N SER A 258 -20.07 -15.62 -9.08
CA SER A 258 -20.37 -14.31 -8.51
C SER A 258 -19.53 -14.01 -7.26
N LEU A 259 -19.14 -12.76 -7.06
CA LEU A 259 -18.34 -12.31 -5.92
C LEU A 259 -19.11 -11.31 -5.06
N LEU A 260 -19.02 -11.44 -3.74
CA LEU A 260 -19.62 -10.50 -2.79
C LEU A 260 -18.62 -10.20 -1.68
N ILE A 261 -18.15 -8.97 -1.61
CA ILE A 261 -17.51 -8.41 -0.41
C ILE A 261 -18.51 -7.40 0.13
N ARG A 262 -18.94 -7.57 1.38
CA ARG A 262 -19.99 -6.71 1.93
C ARG A 262 -19.45 -5.29 2.07
N SER A 263 -20.15 -4.31 1.51
CA SER A 263 -19.95 -2.90 1.87
C SER A 263 -20.63 -2.60 3.20
N GLY A 264 -20.01 -1.76 4.03
CA GLY A 264 -20.57 -1.33 5.31
C GLY A 264 -21.79 -0.42 5.26
N GLN A 265 -22.12 0.10 4.07
CA GLN A 265 -23.21 1.05 3.91
C GLN A 265 -24.56 0.34 4.01
N ALA A 266 -25.23 0.52 5.15
CA ALA A 266 -26.65 0.27 5.30
C ALA A 266 -27.39 1.19 4.33
N SER A 267 -27.89 0.62 3.24
CA SER A 267 -28.60 1.38 2.23
C SER A 267 -30.07 1.56 2.67
N SER A 268 -30.62 2.76 2.44
CA SER A 268 -32.00 3.12 2.75
C SER A 268 -33.03 2.15 2.12
N ASP A 269 -34.24 2.06 2.70
CA ASP A 269 -35.41 1.17 2.44
C ASP A 269 -35.73 0.66 1.01
N LYS A 270 -35.05 1.11 -0.06
CA LYS A 270 -35.22 0.66 -1.46
C LYS A 270 -34.00 -0.04 -2.07
N ALA A 271 -32.91 -0.19 -1.33
CA ALA A 271 -31.69 -0.80 -1.82
C ALA A 271 -31.48 -2.20 -1.19
N PRO A 272 -30.69 -3.09 -1.84
CA PRO A 272 -30.46 -4.44 -1.34
C PRO A 272 -29.80 -4.44 0.04
N ASP A 273 -30.13 -5.44 0.87
CA ASP A 273 -29.61 -5.56 2.24
C ASP A 273 -28.08 -5.63 2.29
N VAL A 274 -27.47 -6.22 1.25
CA VAL A 274 -26.02 -6.35 1.12
C VAL A 274 -25.62 -6.10 -0.33
N VAL A 275 -24.72 -5.14 -0.54
CA VAL A 275 -24.12 -4.86 -1.85
C VAL A 275 -22.63 -5.15 -1.86
N HIS A 276 -22.08 -5.38 -3.06
CA HIS A 276 -20.65 -5.56 -3.25
C HIS A 276 -19.90 -4.25 -2.95
N LEU A 277 -18.71 -4.36 -2.34
CA LEU A 277 -17.82 -3.25 -2.04
C LEU A 277 -17.40 -2.53 -3.33
N LYS A 278 -17.73 -1.24 -3.40
CA LYS A 278 -17.31 -0.35 -4.48
C LYS A 278 -16.47 0.77 -3.90
N SER A 279 -15.44 1.18 -4.64
CA SER A 279 -14.57 2.31 -4.33
C SER A 279 -14.81 3.41 -5.35
N ARG A 280 -14.77 4.67 -4.94
CA ARG A 280 -14.81 5.76 -5.94
C ARG A 280 -13.45 5.88 -6.63
N ARG A 281 -13.45 5.79 -7.96
CA ARG A 281 -12.27 5.91 -8.83
C ARG A 281 -12.66 6.73 -10.04
N ASP A 282 -11.91 7.79 -10.32
CA ASP A 282 -12.18 8.74 -11.41
C ASP A 282 -13.61 9.28 -11.43
N GLY A 283 -14.19 9.51 -10.25
CA GLY A 283 -15.55 10.02 -10.06
C GLY A 283 -16.66 8.96 -10.05
N GLU A 284 -16.39 7.71 -10.47
CA GLU A 284 -17.37 6.62 -10.55
C GLU A 284 -17.18 5.58 -9.45
N LEU A 285 -18.24 4.86 -9.08
CA LEU A 285 -18.17 3.75 -8.11
C LEU A 285 -17.84 2.43 -8.82
N GLU A 286 -16.60 1.99 -8.69
CA GLU A 286 -16.11 0.75 -9.30
C GLU A 286 -16.04 -0.40 -8.28
N PRO A 287 -16.40 -1.63 -8.67
CA PRO A 287 -16.28 -2.79 -7.78
C PRO A 287 -14.82 -3.17 -7.54
N VAL A 288 -14.47 -3.43 -6.28
CA VAL A 288 -13.10 -3.69 -5.87
C VAL A 288 -12.95 -4.97 -5.06
N LEU A 289 -11.86 -5.69 -5.32
CA LEU A 289 -11.35 -6.71 -4.42
C LEU A 289 -10.40 -6.06 -3.41
N SER A 290 -10.88 -5.84 -2.19
CA SER A 290 -10.05 -5.19 -1.16
C SER A 290 -8.87 -6.06 -0.74
N GLY A 291 -7.69 -5.43 -0.59
CA GLY A 291 -6.47 -6.11 -0.18
C GLY A 291 -6.57 -6.70 1.24
N THR A 292 -7.41 -6.12 2.11
CA THR A 292 -7.72 -6.67 3.44
C THR A 292 -8.47 -8.00 3.35
N SER A 293 -9.48 -8.08 2.48
CA SER A 293 -10.26 -9.31 2.26
C SER A 293 -9.40 -10.41 1.66
N LEU A 294 -8.64 -10.08 0.61
CA LEU A 294 -7.75 -11.03 -0.05
C LEU A 294 -6.65 -11.51 0.91
N ALA A 295 -5.98 -10.62 1.64
CA ALA A 295 -4.96 -11.00 2.61
C ALA A 295 -5.52 -11.90 3.73
N GLY A 296 -6.75 -11.65 4.20
CA GLY A 296 -7.42 -12.50 5.19
C GLY A 296 -7.67 -13.92 4.65
N VAL A 297 -8.20 -14.02 3.43
CA VAL A 297 -8.46 -15.31 2.76
C VAL A 297 -7.15 -16.08 2.53
N LEU A 298 -6.11 -15.40 2.04
CA LEU A 298 -4.78 -15.97 1.84
C LEU A 298 -4.18 -16.47 3.15
N ARG A 299 -4.25 -15.68 4.23
CA ARG A 299 -3.76 -16.07 5.56
C ARG A 299 -4.45 -17.34 6.06
N HIS A 300 -5.78 -17.39 5.99
CA HIS A 300 -6.56 -18.56 6.43
C HIS A 300 -6.21 -19.82 5.64
N ARG A 301 -6.01 -19.69 4.32
CA ARG A 301 -5.59 -20.83 3.51
C ARG A 301 -4.17 -21.26 3.85
N ALA A 302 -3.27 -20.32 4.08
CA ALA A 302 -1.89 -20.59 4.48
C ALA A 302 -1.83 -21.34 5.81
N GLU A 303 -2.62 -20.91 6.80
CA GLU A 303 -2.76 -21.62 8.09
C GLU A 303 -3.23 -23.06 7.88
N ARG A 304 -4.20 -23.31 6.98
CA ARG A 304 -4.67 -24.68 6.67
C ARG A 304 -3.59 -25.53 6.02
N ILE A 305 -2.82 -24.99 5.07
CA ILE A 305 -1.73 -25.71 4.40
C ILE A 305 -0.66 -26.09 5.45
N VAL A 306 -0.18 -25.12 6.22
CA VAL A 306 0.84 -25.33 7.25
C VAL A 306 0.38 -26.32 8.34
N ASN A 307 -0.88 -26.23 8.79
CA ASN A 307 -1.45 -27.20 9.74
C ASN A 307 -1.56 -28.60 9.13
N THR A 308 -1.88 -28.73 7.85
CA THR A 308 -1.98 -30.03 7.16
C THR A 308 -0.63 -30.72 7.08
N LEU A 309 0.43 -29.93 6.87
CA LEU A 309 1.80 -30.42 6.92
C LEU A 309 2.25 -30.76 8.36
N GLN A 310 1.46 -30.43 9.39
CA GLN A 310 1.72 -30.56 10.84
C GLN A 310 2.86 -29.68 11.39
N LYS A 311 2.85 -28.40 11.06
CA LYS A 311 4.03 -27.53 11.15
C LYS A 311 3.79 -26.29 11.98
N ASN A 312 4.88 -25.61 12.34
CA ASN A 312 4.78 -24.43 13.19
C ASN A 312 4.14 -23.25 12.42
N THR A 313 3.15 -22.62 13.03
CA THR A 313 2.40 -21.49 12.46
C THR A 313 3.15 -20.15 12.52
N ILE A 314 4.36 -20.11 13.10
CA ILE A 314 5.22 -18.92 13.13
C ILE A 314 5.44 -18.32 11.74
N ILE A 315 5.62 -19.16 10.71
CA ILE A 315 5.77 -18.72 9.31
C ILE A 315 4.63 -17.80 8.85
N ILE A 316 3.39 -18.06 9.31
CA ILE A 316 2.21 -17.25 8.96
C ILE A 316 2.35 -15.85 9.56
N ASP A 317 2.73 -15.76 10.83
CA ASP A 317 2.97 -14.47 11.51
C ASP A 317 4.14 -13.72 10.86
N GLU A 318 5.16 -14.41 10.34
CA GLU A 318 6.27 -13.78 9.63
C GLU A 318 5.90 -13.17 8.27
N ILE A 319 4.95 -13.77 7.54
CA ILE A 319 4.51 -13.31 6.22
C ILE A 319 3.38 -12.28 6.35
N PHE A 320 2.34 -12.62 7.11
CA PHE A 320 1.09 -11.87 7.21
C PHE A 320 1.05 -10.86 8.37
N GLY A 321 2.08 -10.85 9.23
CA GLY A 321 2.14 -10.04 10.44
C GLY A 321 1.51 -10.75 11.65
N VAL A 322 1.81 -10.26 12.84
CA VAL A 322 1.36 -10.89 14.10
C VAL A 322 -0.09 -10.55 14.39
N ASP A 323 -0.87 -11.57 14.78
CA ASP A 323 -2.22 -11.38 15.31
C ASP A 323 -2.20 -11.18 16.84
N PHE A 324 -2.49 -9.94 17.28
CA PHE A 324 -2.52 -9.55 18.69
C PHE A 324 -3.79 -9.99 19.44
N SER A 325 -4.81 -10.50 18.75
CA SER A 325 -6.08 -10.88 19.39
C SER A 325 -5.93 -12.04 20.37
N LYS A 326 -5.03 -12.99 20.07
CA LYS A 326 -4.81 -14.19 20.88
C LYS A 326 -3.76 -13.98 21.96
N ASP A 327 -2.79 -13.09 21.72
CA ASP A 327 -1.68 -12.83 22.64
C ASP A 327 -1.19 -11.38 22.50
N LYS A 328 -1.56 -10.54 23.47
CA LYS A 328 -1.16 -9.12 23.53
C LYS A 328 0.31 -8.94 23.94
N THR A 329 1.02 -10.00 24.34
CA THR A 329 2.42 -9.93 24.79
C THR A 329 3.43 -10.06 23.64
N LYS A 330 2.99 -10.49 22.45
CA LYS A 330 3.84 -10.57 21.26
C LYS A 330 4.37 -9.19 20.88
N LYS A 331 5.53 -9.13 20.24
CA LYS A 331 6.07 -7.88 19.69
C LYS A 331 5.35 -7.51 18.39
N PRO A 332 4.97 -6.24 18.16
CA PRO A 332 4.46 -5.75 16.88
C PRO A 332 5.46 -6.03 15.76
N LYS A 333 5.05 -6.85 14.80
CA LYS A 333 5.78 -7.08 13.55
C LYS A 333 4.81 -6.89 12.39
N ALA A 334 5.18 -6.01 11.46
CA ALA A 334 4.38 -5.70 10.29
C ALA A 334 4.42 -6.86 9.28
N SER A 335 3.39 -6.97 8.44
CA SER A 335 3.30 -7.97 7.35
C SER A 335 4.44 -7.73 6.34
N ARG A 336 5.11 -8.79 5.87
CA ARG A 336 6.02 -8.67 4.72
C ARG A 336 5.31 -8.87 3.39
N LEU A 337 4.16 -9.53 3.40
CA LEU A 337 3.26 -9.63 2.26
C LEU A 337 2.42 -8.37 2.13
N ILE A 338 2.58 -7.68 1.01
CA ILE A 338 1.74 -6.59 0.53
C ILE A 338 0.74 -7.19 -0.45
N VAL A 339 -0.53 -6.84 -0.25
CA VAL A 339 -1.64 -7.26 -1.10
C VAL A 339 -2.32 -5.99 -1.59
N HIS A 340 -2.20 -5.68 -2.88
CA HIS A 340 -2.83 -4.51 -3.45
C HIS A 340 -4.33 -4.71 -3.61
N GLU A 341 -5.07 -3.60 -3.53
CA GLU A 341 -6.48 -3.57 -3.89
C GLU A 341 -6.62 -3.46 -5.40
N SER A 342 -7.57 -4.22 -5.95
CA SER A 342 -7.74 -4.34 -7.39
C SER A 342 -9.16 -4.00 -7.81
N VAL A 343 -9.29 -3.23 -8.88
CA VAL A 343 -10.57 -3.00 -9.56
C VAL A 343 -10.95 -4.23 -10.36
N ILE A 344 -12.24 -4.56 -10.37
CA ILE A 344 -12.79 -5.66 -11.15
C ILE A 344 -13.52 -5.07 -12.36
N LYS A 345 -12.95 -5.25 -13.56
CA LYS A 345 -13.49 -4.69 -14.79
C LYS A 345 -14.52 -5.62 -15.43
N GLU A 346 -15.42 -5.06 -16.25
CA GLU A 346 -16.43 -5.80 -17.01
C GLU A 346 -17.31 -6.72 -16.14
N THR A 347 -18.00 -6.13 -15.16
CA THR A 347 -18.91 -6.86 -14.25
C THR A 347 -20.33 -6.35 -14.35
N LYS A 348 -21.28 -7.20 -13.94
CA LYS A 348 -22.70 -6.86 -13.88
C LYS A 348 -23.22 -6.99 -12.46
N ASP A 349 -23.93 -5.96 -12.01
CA ASP A 349 -24.70 -5.98 -10.78
C ASP A 349 -26.03 -6.71 -11.01
N LEU A 350 -26.28 -7.78 -10.26
CA LEU A 350 -27.56 -8.46 -10.28
C LEU A 350 -28.07 -8.64 -8.86
N VAL A 351 -29.28 -8.16 -8.60
CA VAL A 351 -29.97 -8.38 -7.32
C VAL A 351 -30.51 -9.80 -7.28
N GLN A 352 -30.09 -10.54 -6.26
CA GLN A 352 -30.51 -11.92 -6.01
C GLN A 352 -31.29 -11.99 -4.71
N ASN A 353 -32.57 -12.32 -4.81
CA ASN A 353 -33.44 -12.53 -3.65
C ASN A 353 -33.29 -13.96 -3.14
N ARG A 354 -33.23 -14.11 -1.81
CA ARG A 354 -33.06 -15.40 -1.15
C ARG A 354 -34.01 -15.50 0.03
N ILE A 355 -34.55 -16.69 0.27
CA ILE A 355 -35.36 -16.99 1.45
C ILE A 355 -34.57 -17.93 2.36
N ALA A 356 -34.65 -17.71 3.68
CA ALA A 356 -34.23 -18.75 4.61
C ALA A 356 -35.28 -19.87 4.62
N ILE A 357 -34.79 -21.12 4.61
CA ILE A 357 -35.65 -22.30 4.75
C ILE A 357 -35.67 -22.70 6.23
N ASP A 358 -36.85 -22.83 6.79
CA ASP A 358 -37.05 -23.35 8.14
C ASP A 358 -36.65 -24.83 8.17
N ARG A 359 -35.73 -25.18 9.09
CA ARG A 359 -35.15 -26.53 9.18
C ARG A 359 -36.15 -27.59 9.66
N PHE A 360 -37.22 -27.20 10.34
CA PHE A 360 -38.23 -28.12 10.86
C PHE A 360 -39.39 -28.29 9.88
N THR A 361 -39.87 -27.20 9.29
CA THR A 361 -41.05 -27.24 8.41
C THR A 361 -40.72 -27.42 6.94
N GLY A 362 -39.47 -27.14 6.53
CA GLY A 362 -39.06 -27.14 5.12
C GLY A 362 -39.68 -26.00 4.29
N GLY A 363 -40.49 -25.14 4.92
CA GLY A 363 -41.08 -23.96 4.29
C GLY A 363 -40.16 -22.74 4.35
N ALA A 364 -40.58 -21.65 3.70
CA ALA A 364 -39.92 -20.35 3.83
C ALA A 364 -40.09 -19.82 5.27
N LEU A 365 -38.98 -19.45 5.91
CA LEU A 365 -39.00 -18.80 7.21
C LEU A 365 -39.60 -17.39 7.07
N HIS A 366 -40.68 -17.12 7.79
CA HIS A 366 -41.41 -15.87 7.68
C HIS A 366 -40.53 -14.67 8.04
N GLY A 367 -40.47 -13.66 7.17
CA GLY A 367 -39.69 -12.44 7.39
C GLY A 367 -38.18 -12.56 7.10
N ALA A 368 -37.72 -13.69 6.56
CA ALA A 368 -36.30 -13.92 6.26
C ALA A 368 -36.03 -13.92 4.73
N LEU A 369 -36.52 -12.88 4.05
CA LEU A 369 -36.13 -12.55 2.69
C LEU A 369 -34.86 -11.71 2.76
N PHE A 370 -33.81 -12.15 2.07
CA PHE A 370 -32.53 -11.46 1.96
C PHE A 370 -32.33 -11.05 0.50
N ASN A 371 -32.09 -9.77 0.26
CA ASN A 371 -31.76 -9.24 -1.05
C ASN A 371 -30.28 -8.91 -1.07
N GLU A 372 -29.49 -9.68 -1.83
CA GLU A 372 -28.05 -9.46 -1.98
C GLU A 372 -27.75 -9.03 -3.41
N GLN A 373 -26.83 -8.10 -3.60
CA GLN A 373 -26.34 -7.68 -4.92
C GLN A 373 -24.84 -8.01 -5.06
N PRO A 374 -24.50 -9.28 -5.35
CA PRO A 374 -23.15 -9.65 -5.75
C PRO A 374 -22.87 -9.17 -7.18
N ILE A 375 -21.59 -9.06 -7.50
CA ILE A 375 -21.14 -8.85 -8.87
C ILE A 375 -21.02 -10.19 -9.59
N PHE A 376 -21.41 -10.20 -10.86
CA PHE A 376 -21.25 -11.33 -11.76
C PHE A 376 -20.24 -10.96 -12.83
N GLY A 377 -19.23 -11.81 -13.00
CA GLY A 377 -18.31 -11.69 -14.12
C GLY A 377 -18.80 -12.42 -15.36
N SER A 378 -18.05 -12.22 -16.42
CA SER A 378 -18.10 -12.91 -17.71
C SER A 378 -16.68 -13.36 -18.09
N ASP A 379 -16.52 -14.01 -19.24
CA ASP A 379 -15.18 -14.37 -19.72
C ASP A 379 -14.29 -13.15 -20.00
N GLU A 380 -14.91 -12.00 -20.26
CA GLU A 380 -14.24 -10.69 -20.45
C GLU A 380 -13.84 -10.03 -19.13
N THR A 381 -14.35 -10.50 -17.99
CA THR A 381 -13.97 -9.97 -16.68
C THR A 381 -12.47 -10.13 -16.45
N GLU A 382 -11.88 -9.05 -15.99
CA GLU A 382 -10.46 -8.95 -15.70
C GLU A 382 -10.26 -8.45 -14.27
N LEU A 383 -9.51 -9.23 -13.50
CA LEU A 383 -9.08 -8.92 -12.14
C LEU A 383 -7.57 -9.11 -12.05
N LYS A 384 -6.82 -8.02 -11.94
CA LYS A 384 -5.36 -8.03 -11.80
C LYS A 384 -4.98 -8.01 -10.33
N LEU A 385 -4.40 -9.09 -9.83
CA LEU A 385 -3.86 -9.18 -8.48
C LEU A 385 -2.37 -8.85 -8.50
N GLU A 386 -1.96 -7.92 -7.63
CA GLU A 386 -0.56 -7.57 -7.42
C GLU A 386 -0.19 -7.90 -5.97
N LEU A 387 0.74 -8.84 -5.80
CA LEU A 387 1.28 -9.23 -4.50
C LEU A 387 2.79 -8.97 -4.45
N GLU A 388 3.28 -8.45 -3.34
CA GLU A 388 4.71 -8.29 -3.08
C GLU A 388 5.09 -8.95 -1.76
N LEU A 389 6.06 -9.86 -1.77
CA LEU A 389 6.67 -10.42 -0.56
C LEU A 389 8.08 -9.86 -0.38
N ARG A 390 8.30 -9.14 0.72
CA ARG A 390 9.61 -8.53 1.07
C ARG A 390 10.54 -9.52 1.77
N GLN A 391 11.82 -9.50 1.38
CA GLN A 391 12.84 -10.47 1.82
C GLN A 391 12.32 -11.91 1.77
N PRO A 392 11.93 -12.39 0.58
CA PRO A 392 11.30 -13.70 0.47
C PRO A 392 12.31 -14.80 0.82
N LYS A 393 11.93 -15.73 1.68
CA LYS A 393 12.69 -16.99 1.88
C LYS A 393 12.15 -18.09 0.96
N PRO A 394 12.96 -19.09 0.56
CA PRO A 394 12.53 -20.12 -0.39
C PRO A 394 11.23 -20.84 -0.02
N HIS A 395 11.06 -21.23 1.24
CA HIS A 395 9.84 -21.88 1.73
C HIS A 395 8.61 -20.97 1.71
N GLU A 396 8.79 -19.67 1.93
CA GLU A 396 7.71 -18.67 1.89
C GLU A 396 7.21 -18.45 0.46
N ILE A 397 8.14 -18.46 -0.50
CA ILE A 397 7.81 -18.45 -1.94
C ILE A 397 6.98 -19.71 -2.26
N GLY A 398 7.41 -20.89 -1.80
CA GLY A 398 6.67 -22.14 -1.99
C GLY A 398 5.24 -22.08 -1.45
N LEU A 399 5.06 -21.50 -0.25
CA LEU A 399 3.72 -21.33 0.34
C LEU A 399 2.87 -20.37 -0.50
N LEU A 400 3.43 -19.25 -0.95
CA LEU A 400 2.72 -18.28 -1.76
C LEU A 400 2.32 -18.86 -3.12
N LEU A 401 3.18 -19.68 -3.74
CA LEU A 401 2.86 -20.40 -4.97
C LEU A 401 1.66 -21.35 -4.80
N LEU A 402 1.58 -22.09 -3.69
CA LEU A 402 0.43 -22.94 -3.38
C LEU A 402 -0.86 -22.12 -3.20
N LEU A 403 -0.77 -20.95 -2.57
CA LEU A 403 -1.92 -20.05 -2.42
C LEU A 403 -2.41 -19.53 -3.78
N ILE A 404 -1.49 -19.12 -4.65
CA ILE A 404 -1.81 -18.68 -6.02
C ILE A 404 -2.43 -19.83 -6.81
N LYS A 405 -1.89 -21.05 -6.71
CA LYS A 405 -2.47 -22.25 -7.31
C LYS A 405 -3.91 -22.50 -6.85
N ASP A 406 -4.18 -22.36 -5.55
CA ASP A 406 -5.52 -22.56 -5.01
C ASP A 406 -6.51 -21.47 -5.46
N LEU A 407 -6.05 -20.21 -5.63
CA LEU A 407 -6.85 -19.16 -6.29
C LEU A 407 -7.08 -19.47 -7.77
N TRP A 408 -6.03 -19.91 -8.47
CA TRP A 408 -6.03 -20.17 -9.91
C TRP A 408 -7.02 -21.26 -10.32
N THR A 409 -7.08 -22.32 -9.52
CA THR A 409 -7.98 -23.46 -9.72
C THR A 409 -9.39 -23.24 -9.15
N GLY A 410 -9.62 -22.10 -8.51
CA GLY A 410 -10.87 -21.76 -7.85
C GLY A 410 -11.16 -22.55 -6.56
N ASP A 411 -10.19 -23.30 -6.03
CA ASP A 411 -10.33 -24.03 -4.75
C ASP A 411 -10.38 -23.09 -3.54
N LEU A 412 -9.70 -21.95 -3.63
CA LEU A 412 -9.77 -20.88 -2.64
C LEU A 412 -10.80 -19.82 -3.05
N PRO A 413 -12.00 -19.81 -2.43
CA PRO A 413 -12.97 -18.74 -2.66
C PRO A 413 -12.57 -17.45 -1.94
N VAL A 414 -12.81 -16.32 -2.58
CA VAL A 414 -12.57 -14.98 -2.05
C VAL A 414 -13.89 -14.28 -1.73
N GLY A 415 -13.91 -13.44 -0.68
CA GLY A 415 -15.08 -12.69 -0.26
C GLY A 415 -16.05 -13.48 0.63
N GLY A 416 -17.22 -12.90 0.86
CA GLY A 416 -18.27 -13.44 1.70
C GLY A 416 -19.13 -14.49 0.99
N THR A 417 -19.92 -15.22 1.78
CA THR A 417 -20.89 -16.21 1.27
C THR A 417 -20.29 -17.34 0.44
N SER A 418 -19.03 -17.73 0.69
CA SER A 418 -18.39 -18.87 0.01
C SER A 418 -19.15 -20.20 0.17
N SER A 419 -19.93 -20.34 1.25
CA SER A 419 -20.74 -21.53 1.55
C SER A 419 -21.81 -21.83 0.51
N ILE A 420 -22.18 -20.85 -0.31
CA ILE A 420 -23.13 -21.00 -1.42
C ILE A 420 -22.44 -20.99 -2.79
N GLY A 421 -21.12 -21.17 -2.81
CA GLY A 421 -20.34 -21.30 -4.05
C GLY A 421 -19.87 -20.00 -4.68
N ARG A 422 -19.94 -18.85 -3.98
CA ARG A 422 -19.43 -17.56 -4.46
C ARG A 422 -17.91 -17.44 -4.33
N GLY A 423 -17.33 -16.54 -5.12
CA GLY A 423 -15.97 -16.03 -4.94
C GLY A 423 -14.86 -16.87 -5.56
N ARG A 424 -15.17 -17.82 -6.43
CA ARG A 424 -14.17 -18.61 -7.14
C ARG A 424 -13.58 -17.81 -8.30
N LEU A 425 -12.25 -17.73 -8.32
CA LEU A 425 -11.47 -17.14 -9.40
C LEU A 425 -10.97 -18.23 -10.36
N GLN A 426 -10.60 -17.81 -11.57
CA GLN A 426 -9.91 -18.64 -12.55
C GLN A 426 -8.74 -17.83 -13.10
N GLY A 427 -7.52 -18.35 -13.01
CA GLY A 427 -6.34 -17.65 -13.54
C GLY A 427 -6.27 -17.70 -15.06
N LYS A 428 -5.73 -16.62 -15.65
CA LYS A 428 -5.46 -16.47 -17.09
C LYS A 428 -3.96 -16.38 -17.36
N GLU A 429 -3.28 -15.49 -16.65
CA GLU A 429 -1.84 -15.26 -16.77
C GLU A 429 -1.26 -14.81 -15.42
N ALA A 430 0.02 -15.11 -15.18
CA ALA A 430 0.77 -14.49 -14.10
C ALA A 430 2.24 -14.35 -14.48
N THR A 431 2.83 -13.25 -14.03
CA THR A 431 4.26 -13.01 -14.07
C THR A 431 4.76 -12.94 -12.63
N ILE A 432 5.75 -13.78 -12.33
CA ILE A 432 6.41 -13.86 -11.03
C ILE A 432 7.84 -13.36 -11.22
N THR A 433 8.26 -12.38 -10.44
CA THR A 433 9.60 -11.78 -10.51
C THR A 433 10.29 -11.85 -9.17
N LEU A 434 11.50 -12.42 -9.13
CA LEU A 434 12.38 -12.42 -7.96
C LEU A 434 13.55 -11.47 -8.19
N ALA A 435 13.61 -10.39 -7.41
CA ALA A 435 14.57 -9.31 -7.62
C ALA A 435 16.03 -9.73 -7.40
N SER A 436 16.33 -10.51 -6.34
CA SER A 436 17.70 -10.93 -6.02
C SER A 436 18.40 -11.73 -7.12
N GLU A 437 17.66 -12.57 -7.85
CA GLU A 437 18.21 -13.42 -8.92
C GLU A 437 17.92 -12.86 -10.32
N ASN A 438 17.21 -11.73 -10.42
CA ASN A 438 16.67 -11.19 -11.67
C ASN A 438 15.94 -12.26 -12.52
N LYS A 439 15.20 -13.14 -11.84
CA LYS A 439 14.45 -14.23 -12.47
C LYS A 439 12.99 -13.84 -12.67
N ILE A 440 12.47 -14.24 -13.82
CA ILE A 440 11.08 -14.02 -14.20
C ILE A 440 10.50 -15.36 -14.66
N TRP A 441 9.33 -15.72 -14.13
CA TRP A 441 8.56 -16.89 -14.56
C TRP A 441 7.19 -16.42 -15.03
N ASN A 442 6.75 -16.89 -16.20
CA ASN A 442 5.38 -16.68 -16.65
C ASN A 442 4.57 -17.96 -16.55
N ILE A 443 3.32 -17.79 -16.15
CA ILE A 443 2.30 -18.83 -16.08
C ILE A 443 1.16 -18.37 -16.98
N THR A 444 0.73 -19.20 -17.91
CA THR A 444 -0.39 -18.88 -18.80
C THR A 444 -1.36 -20.05 -18.92
N GLN A 445 -2.64 -19.72 -18.93
CA GLN A 445 -3.73 -20.63 -19.19
C GLN A 445 -4.83 -19.87 -19.93
N VAL A 446 -4.94 -20.09 -21.24
CA VAL A 446 -5.87 -19.35 -22.11
C VAL A 446 -7.33 -19.60 -21.70
N SER A 447 -7.64 -20.84 -21.33
CA SER A 447 -8.97 -21.23 -20.85
C SER A 447 -8.86 -22.38 -19.85
N LYS A 448 -9.91 -22.59 -19.04
CA LYS A 448 -9.94 -23.66 -18.02
C LYS A 448 -9.72 -25.06 -18.60
N ASP A 449 -10.10 -25.26 -19.86
CA ASP A 449 -10.01 -26.55 -20.55
C ASP A 449 -8.66 -26.74 -21.27
N GLU A 450 -7.82 -25.71 -21.32
CA GLU A 450 -6.48 -25.75 -21.89
C GLU A 450 -5.40 -26.06 -20.84
N SER A 451 -4.30 -26.62 -21.32
CA SER A 451 -3.14 -26.97 -20.49
C SER A 451 -2.48 -25.72 -19.92
N LEU A 452 -2.18 -25.77 -18.62
CA LEU A 452 -1.37 -24.78 -17.93
C LEU A 452 0.07 -24.82 -18.47
N ILE A 453 0.58 -23.69 -18.95
CA ILE A 453 1.95 -23.52 -19.41
C ILE A 453 2.70 -22.72 -18.35
N ILE A 454 3.82 -23.26 -17.87
CA ILE A 454 4.68 -22.64 -16.85
C ILE A 454 6.10 -22.59 -17.40
N ASP A 455 6.69 -21.40 -17.42
CA ASP A 455 8.11 -21.24 -17.71
C ASP A 455 8.94 -21.95 -16.63
N ASN A 456 9.73 -22.94 -17.05
CA ASN A 456 10.67 -23.66 -16.18
C ASN A 456 10.06 -24.13 -14.84
N ALA A 457 9.01 -24.96 -14.92
CA ALA A 457 8.27 -25.48 -13.76
C ALA A 457 9.17 -26.14 -12.69
N GLU A 458 10.29 -26.75 -13.09
CA GLU A 458 11.26 -27.36 -12.17
C GLU A 458 11.85 -26.34 -11.18
N ASP A 459 12.04 -25.09 -11.59
CA ASP A 459 12.55 -24.04 -10.71
C ASP A 459 11.52 -23.62 -9.66
N LEU A 460 10.24 -23.51 -10.04
CA LEU A 460 9.17 -23.19 -9.10
C LEU A 460 8.92 -24.34 -8.12
N GLU A 461 9.03 -25.58 -8.58
CA GLU A 461 8.83 -26.77 -7.75
C GLU A 461 9.90 -26.85 -6.64
N LYS A 462 11.14 -26.37 -6.87
CA LYS A 462 12.17 -26.28 -5.81
C LYS A 462 11.72 -25.47 -4.60
N PHE A 463 10.96 -24.38 -4.80
CA PHE A 463 10.43 -23.59 -3.69
C PHE A 463 9.33 -24.34 -2.91
N VAL A 464 8.51 -25.13 -3.61
CA VAL A 464 7.51 -26.00 -2.98
C VAL A 464 8.19 -27.12 -2.18
N TYR A 465 9.27 -27.71 -2.70
CA TYR A 465 10.10 -28.65 -1.95
C TYR A 465 10.75 -28.00 -0.73
N ALA A 466 11.27 -26.78 -0.85
CA ALA A 466 11.84 -26.04 0.28
C ALA A 466 10.79 -25.82 1.39
N LEU A 467 9.53 -25.58 1.03
CA LEU A 467 8.42 -25.53 2.00
C LEU A 467 8.18 -26.88 2.68
N ASN A 468 8.44 -28.01 2.02
CA ASN A 468 8.32 -29.31 2.67
C ASN A 468 9.55 -29.61 3.57
N GLU A 469 10.75 -29.20 3.15
CA GLU A 469 12.03 -29.48 3.82
C GLU A 469 12.31 -28.60 5.04
N GLU A 470 12.23 -27.26 4.92
CA GLU A 470 12.50 -26.32 6.02
C GLU A 470 11.53 -26.49 7.20
N VAL A 471 10.48 -27.21 6.90
CA VAL A 471 9.33 -27.44 7.73
C VAL A 471 9.41 -28.88 8.29
N ALA A 472 10.29 -29.76 7.78
CA ALA A 472 10.60 -31.10 8.32
C ALA A 472 11.57 -31.10 9.52
N THR A 473 12.20 -29.97 9.82
CA THR A 473 12.93 -29.66 11.07
C THR A 473 12.05 -28.88 12.04
#